data_AF-A0A7X1KDP9-F1
#
_entry.id   AF-A0A7X1KDP9-F1
#
_cell.length_a   1.000
_cell.length_b   1.000
_cell.length_c   1.000
_cell.angle_alpha   90.00
_cell.angle_beta   90.00
_cell.angle_gamma   90.00
#
_symmetry.space_group_name_H-M   'P 1'
#
loop_
_entity.id
_entity.type
_entity.pdbx_description
1 polymer ?
#
loop_
_entity_poly.entity_id
_entity_poly.type
_entity_poly.pdbx_seq_one_letter_code
_entity_poly.pdbx_strand_id
1 'polypeptide(L)'
;TLVSVDEKTYKPVGIFGKDLRMGDHPMVWWHCLGKGRVLYNAFGHRAEAYSEAENKRLLEQAVSWAARQKGAECGAPPAGAGQ
;
A
#
# COMPACT_ATOMS: atom_id res chain seq x y z
N THR A 1 -3.69 -4.02 -3.79
CA THR A 1 -2.40 -3.32 -3.66
C THR A 1 -2.53 -1.89 -4.14
N LEU A 2 -1.87 -0.92 -3.48
CA LEU A 2 -1.85 0.48 -3.90
C LEU A 2 -0.52 0.86 -4.57
N VAL A 3 0.60 0.35 -4.04
CA VAL A 3 1.94 0.59 -4.58
C VAL A 3 2.70 -0.73 -4.57
N SER A 4 3.41 -1.04 -5.67
CA SER A 4 4.30 -2.18 -5.80
C SER A 4 5.64 -1.79 -6.42
N VAL A 5 6.66 -2.60 -6.20
CA VAL A 5 7.97 -2.42 -6.82
C VAL A 5 7.96 -3.04 -8.23
N ASP A 6 8.42 -2.28 -9.23
CA ASP A 6 8.67 -2.83 -10.57
C ASP A 6 10.06 -3.49 -10.65
N GLU A 7 10.11 -4.79 -10.40
CA GLU A 7 11.33 -5.59 -10.41
C GLU A 7 11.94 -5.81 -11.80
N LYS A 8 11.30 -5.33 -12.87
CA LYS A 8 11.88 -5.34 -14.23
C LYS A 8 12.84 -4.18 -14.45
N THR A 9 12.74 -3.13 -13.63
CA THR A 9 13.56 -1.92 -13.75
C THR A 9 14.93 -2.05 -13.09
N TYR A 10 15.19 -3.13 -12.36
CA TYR A 10 16.47 -3.37 -11.69
C TYR A 10 16.83 -4.86 -11.61
N LYS A 11 17.99 -5.18 -11.04
CA LYS A 11 18.50 -6.55 -10.89
C LYS A 11 18.48 -6.98 -9.41
N PRO A 12 17.39 -7.59 -8.93
CA PRO A 12 17.28 -8.11 -7.56
C PRO A 12 18.08 -9.41 -7.39
N VAL A 13 19.41 -9.28 -7.32
CA VAL A 13 20.33 -10.41 -7.09
C VAL A 13 21.11 -10.15 -5.79
N GLY A 14 21.03 -11.09 -4.87
CA GLY A 14 21.69 -11.04 -3.56
C GLY A 14 23.13 -11.53 -3.58
N ILE A 15 23.73 -11.59 -2.38
CA ILE A 15 25.07 -12.13 -2.18
C ILE A 15 25.13 -13.57 -2.72
N PHE A 16 26.24 -13.93 -3.37
CA PHE A 16 26.44 -15.24 -4.03
C PHE A 16 25.48 -15.55 -5.18
N GLY A 17 24.85 -14.55 -5.79
CA GLY A 17 24.01 -14.75 -6.97
C GLY A 17 22.60 -15.26 -6.67
N LYS A 18 22.16 -15.20 -5.40
CA LYS A 18 20.80 -15.61 -5.01
C LYS A 18 19.77 -14.72 -5.71
N ASP A 19 18.78 -15.32 -6.37
CA ASP A 19 17.63 -14.59 -6.91
C ASP A 19 16.74 -14.10 -5.76
N LEU A 20 16.47 -12.79 -5.72
CA LEU A 20 15.65 -12.13 -4.70
C LEU A 20 14.31 -11.64 -5.25
N ARG A 21 13.98 -11.95 -6.52
CA ARG A 21 12.69 -11.57 -7.10
C ARG A 21 11.53 -12.12 -6.27
N MET A 22 10.57 -11.26 -5.99
CA MET A 22 9.30 -11.64 -5.36
C MET A 22 8.15 -11.70 -6.37
N GLY A 23 8.27 -11.02 -7.51
CA GLY A 23 7.18 -10.93 -8.49
C GLY A 23 6.17 -9.86 -8.09
N ASP A 24 5.05 -10.23 -7.47
CA ASP A 24 4.13 -9.25 -6.88
C ASP A 24 4.72 -8.75 -5.55
N HIS A 25 5.37 -7.58 -5.61
CA HIS A 25 6.10 -6.99 -4.50
C HIS A 25 5.35 -5.74 -3.99
N PRO A 26 4.32 -5.91 -3.14
CA PRO A 26 3.54 -4.78 -2.63
C PRO A 26 4.31 -4.02 -1.54
N MET A 27 4.33 -2.69 -1.65
CA MET A 27 4.90 -1.78 -0.65
C MET A 27 3.82 -1.09 0.18
N VAL A 28 2.67 -0.82 -0.43
CA VAL A 28 1.53 -0.20 0.24
C VAL A 28 0.27 -0.97 -0.12
N TRP A 29 -0.47 -1.41 0.90
CA TRP A 29 -1.70 -2.17 0.72
C TRP A 29 -2.68 -1.88 1.86
N TRP A 30 -3.93 -2.24 1.62
CA TRP A 30 -5.00 -2.13 2.60
C TRP A 30 -5.81 -3.42 2.63
N HIS A 31 -6.46 -3.65 3.75
CA HIS A 31 -7.33 -4.79 3.95
C HIS A 31 -8.46 -4.43 4.93
N CYS A 32 -9.64 -4.96 4.67
CA CYS A 32 -10.78 -4.88 5.59
C CYS A 32 -10.81 -6.13 6.45
N LEU A 33 -10.59 -5.98 7.76
CA LEU A 33 -10.63 -7.09 8.71
C LEU A 33 -11.89 -6.99 9.56
N GLY A 34 -12.95 -7.68 9.15
CA GLY A 34 -14.28 -7.52 9.75
C GLY A 34 -14.75 -6.07 9.60
N LYS A 35 -15.00 -5.38 10.73
CA LYS A 35 -15.31 -3.94 10.73
C LYS A 35 -14.06 -3.06 10.71
N GLY A 36 -12.87 -3.61 10.93
CA GLY A 36 -11.61 -2.88 10.98
C GLY A 36 -11.08 -2.49 9.59
N ARG A 37 -10.33 -1.38 9.56
CA ARG A 37 -9.60 -0.88 8.38
C ARG A 37 -8.12 -0.96 8.66
N VAL A 38 -7.40 -1.77 7.89
CA VAL A 38 -5.95 -1.93 8.01
C VAL A 38 -5.29 -1.34 6.78
N LEU A 39 -4.28 -0.50 6.98
CA LEU A 39 -3.39 -0.04 5.93
C LEU A 39 -1.95 -0.26 6.38
N TYR A 40 -1.15 -0.81 5.49
CA TYR A 40 0.28 -1.00 5.66
C TYR A 40 1.03 -0.11 4.68
N ASN A 41 2.03 0.61 5.18
CA ASN A 41 2.91 1.47 4.40
C ASN A 41 4.37 1.11 4.74
N ALA A 42 5.11 0.58 3.78
CA ALA A 42 6.52 0.22 3.96
C ALA A 42 7.49 1.43 3.94
N PHE A 43 7.04 2.63 3.58
CA PHE A 43 7.89 3.82 3.60
C PHE A 43 8.09 4.37 5.02
N GLY A 44 9.24 5.00 5.28
CA GLY A 44 9.48 5.70 6.56
C GLY A 44 10.75 5.32 7.30
N HIS A 45 11.60 4.43 6.75
CA HIS A 45 12.89 4.10 7.38
C HIS A 45 13.79 5.32 7.59
N ARG A 46 13.74 6.29 6.66
CA ARG A 46 14.44 7.57 6.76
C ARG A 46 13.46 8.70 7.07
N ALA A 47 13.86 9.66 7.91
CA ALA A 47 13.00 10.77 8.33
C ALA A 47 12.54 11.64 7.14
N GLU A 48 13.40 11.81 6.14
CA GLU A 48 13.13 12.59 4.93
C GLU A 48 11.95 12.03 4.13
N ALA A 49 11.65 10.72 4.25
CA ALA A 49 10.49 10.11 3.60
C ALA A 49 9.17 10.78 4.03
N TYR A 50 9.10 11.37 5.23
CA TYR A 50 7.92 12.11 5.70
C TYR A 50 7.86 13.56 5.20
N SER A 51 8.91 14.03 4.51
CA SER A 51 8.92 15.33 3.84
C SER A 51 8.41 15.23 2.40
N GLU A 52 8.46 14.05 1.79
CA GLU A 52 7.96 13.78 0.43
C GLU A 52 6.46 14.06 0.32
N ALA A 53 6.05 14.80 -0.72
CA ALA A 53 4.68 15.28 -0.86
C ALA A 53 3.69 14.12 -1.05
N GLU A 54 4.10 13.11 -1.83
CA GLU A 54 3.33 11.92 -2.15
C GLU A 54 3.11 11.05 -0.92
N ASN A 55 4.14 10.88 -0.09
CA ASN A 55 4.03 10.09 1.14
C ASN A 55 3.17 10.81 2.19
N LYS A 56 3.29 12.14 2.32
CA LYS A 56 2.38 12.93 3.17
C LYS A 56 0.94 12.78 2.72
N ARG A 57 0.66 12.94 1.42
CA ARG A 57 -0.68 12.75 0.87
C ARG A 57 -1.21 11.34 1.10
N LEU A 58 -0.38 10.31 0.94
CA LEU A 58 -0.75 8.92 1.21
C LEU A 58 -1.16 8.75 2.69
N LEU A 59 -0.37 9.27 3.62
CA LEU A 59 -0.65 9.18 5.05
C LEU A 59 -1.93 9.93 5.44
N GLU A 60 -2.12 11.15 4.95
CA GLU A 60 -3.34 11.93 5.17
C GLU A 60 -4.58 11.17 4.69
N GLN A 61 -4.55 10.63 3.47
CA GLN A 61 -5.65 9.87 2.90
C GLN A 61 -5.88 8.55 3.64
N ALA A 62 -4.80 7.86 4.03
CA ALA A 62 -4.89 6.62 4.79
C ALA A 62 -5.52 6.83 6.17
N VAL A 63 -5.11 7.87 6.89
CA VAL A 63 -5.68 8.21 8.21
C VAL A 63 -7.14 8.63 8.07
N SER A 64 -7.46 9.49 7.09
CA SER A 64 -8.84 9.90 6.82
C SER A 64 -9.74 8.70 6.49
N TRP A 65 -9.23 7.73 5.72
CA TRP A 65 -9.92 6.48 5.44
C TRP A 65 -10.05 5.60 6.67
N ALA A 66 -8.98 5.36 7.43
CA ALA A 66 -9.05 4.54 8.65
C ALA A 66 -10.04 5.12 9.68
N ALA A 67 -10.10 6.45 9.78
CA ALA A 67 -11.03 7.19 10.64
C ALA A 67 -12.46 7.30 10.10
N ARG A 68 -12.77 6.68 8.94
CA ARG A 68 -14.10 6.72 8.28
C ARG A 68 -14.58 8.12 7.90
N GLN A 69 -13.68 9.05 7.69
CA GLN A 69 -14.04 10.39 7.27
C GLN A 69 -14.27 10.45 5.75
N LYS A 70 -13.49 9.67 4.98
CA LYS A 70 -13.54 9.62 3.52
C LYS A 70 -13.26 8.20 2.99
N GLY A 71 -13.69 7.92 1.76
CA GLY A 71 -13.42 6.67 1.05
C GLY A 71 -14.42 5.55 1.34
N ALA A 72 -14.28 4.44 0.62
CA ALA A 72 -15.24 3.34 0.65
C ALA A 72 -15.27 2.60 2.00
N GLU A 73 -16.46 2.14 2.39
CA GLU A 73 -16.68 1.33 3.58
C GLU A 73 -16.22 -0.12 3.36
N CYS A 74 -15.62 -0.70 4.40
CA CYS A 74 -15.38 -2.13 4.46
C CYS A 74 -16.71 -2.89 4.51
N GLY A 75 -16.93 -3.81 3.56
CA GLY A 75 -18.17 -4.57 3.44
C GLY A 75 -19.27 -3.87 2.63
N ALA A 76 -18.98 -2.73 2.00
CA ALA A 76 -19.86 -2.22 0.94
C ALA A 76 -19.91 -3.25 -0.21
N PRO A 77 -21.09 -3.56 -0.76
CA PRO A 77 -21.17 -4.36 -1.98
C PRO A 77 -20.30 -3.70 -3.06
N PRO A 78 -19.61 -4.48 -3.92
CA PRO A 78 -18.93 -3.89 -5.07
C PRO A 78 -19.97 -3.09 -5.88
N ALA A 79 -19.67 -1.84 -6.17
CA ALA A 79 -20.54 -0.98 -6.96
C ALA A 79 -20.77 -1.63 -8.33
N GLY A 80 -22.00 -2.14 -8.57
CA GLY A 80 -22.41 -2.70 -9.86
C GLY A 80 -22.85 -4.17 -9.87
N ALA A 81 -22.89 -4.89 -8.75
CA ALA A 81 -23.53 -6.22 -8.70
C ALA A 81 -25.05 -6.08 -8.51
N GLY A 82 -25.75 -5.63 -9.55
CA GLY A 82 -27.19 -5.40 -9.54
C GLY A 82 -27.73 -4.99 -10.90
N GLN A 83 -27.72 -5.94 -11.85
CA GLN A 83 -28.68 -6.14 -12.94
C GLN A 83 -28.37 -7.46 -13.63
#